data_AF-X6E0B0-F1
#
_entry.id   AF-X6E0B0-F1
#
_cell.length_a   1.000
_cell.length_b   1.000
_cell.length_c   1.000
_cell.angle_alpha   90.00
_cell.angle_beta   90.00
_cell.angle_gamma   90.00
#
_symmetry.space_group_name_H-M   'P 1'
#
loop_
_entity.id
_entity.type
_entity.pdbx_description
1 polymer ?
#
loop_
_entity_poly.entity_id
_entity_poly.type
_entity_poly.pdbx_seq_one_letter_code
_entity_poly.pdbx_strand_id
1 'polypeptide(L)' 'MRKIALNAIRQPANLSIDSNLMREAKGLDVNVSRAAEVGIAEAVAAEKTRLWKLENRATMEAWNDYVEKNGIPLEEYRQF' A
#
# COMPACT_ATOMS: atom_id res chain seq x y z
N MET A 1 8.37 12.83 -6.61
CA MET A 1 8.21 12.41 -8.03
C MET A 1 7.30 11.18 -8.10
N ARG A 2 6.00 11.36 -8.36
CA ARG A 2 5.12 10.22 -8.70
C ARG A 2 5.41 9.87 -10.15
N LYS A 3 6.05 8.71 -10.40
CA LYS A 3 6.08 8.12 -11.74
C LYS A 3 4.63 7.86 -12.13
N ILE A 4 4.08 8.71 -12.99
CA ILE A 4 2.86 8.41 -13.74
C ILE A 4 3.22 7.16 -14.54
N ALA A 5 2.62 6.03 -14.20
CA ALA A 5 2.78 4.81 -14.99
C ALA A 5 2.27 5.13 -16.40
N LEU A 6 3.20 5.25 -17.34
CA LEU A 6 2.92 5.30 -18.77
C LEU A 6 2.06 4.07 -19.10
N ASN A 7 0.77 4.31 -19.39
CA ASN A 7 -0.20 3.35 -19.92
C ASN A 7 0.06 1.90 -19.51
N ALA A 8 -0.27 1.55 -18.26
CA ALA A 8 -0.35 0.16 -17.87
C ALA A 8 -1.39 -0.53 -18.78
N ILE A 9 -0.95 -1.50 -19.59
CA ILE A 9 -1.84 -2.31 -20.41
C ILE A 9 -2.77 -3.05 -19.45
N ARG A 10 -4.06 -2.71 -19.49
CA ARG A 10 -5.07 -3.37 -18.67
C ARG A 10 -5.26 -4.80 -19.18
N GLN A 11 -5.11 -5.78 -18.31
CA GLN A 11 -5.49 -7.14 -18.61
C GLN A 11 -6.91 -7.40 -18.10
N PRO A 12 -7.78 -8.03 -18.91
CA PRO A 12 -9.07 -8.48 -18.42
C PRO A 12 -8.85 -9.58 -17.38
N ALA A 13 -9.60 -9.50 -16.28
CA ALA A 13 -9.58 -10.49 -15.22
C ALA A 13 -11.01 -10.97 -14.96
N ASN A 14 -11.21 -12.29 -14.98
CA ASN A 14 -12.50 -12.90 -14.63
C ASN A 14 -12.53 -13.13 -13.13
N LEU A 15 -13.48 -12.50 -12.45
CA LEU A 15 -13.65 -12.54 -11.00
C LEU A 15 -15.08 -13.00 -10.67
N SER A 16 -15.23 -13.77 -9.60
CA SER A 16 -16.54 -14.05 -9.01
C SER A 16 -16.80 -13.04 -7.89
N ILE A 17 -17.84 -12.21 -8.04
CA ILE A 17 -18.28 -11.23 -7.05
C ILE A 17 -19.69 -11.61 -6.59
N ASP A 18 -20.02 -11.31 -5.34
CA ASP A 18 -21.37 -11.52 -4.81
C ASP A 18 -22.44 -10.87 -5.71
N SER A 19 -23.47 -11.64 -6.02
CA SER A 19 -24.50 -11.24 -6.99
C SER A 19 -25.42 -10.13 -6.48
N ASN A 20 -25.61 -10.01 -5.15
CA ASN A 20 -26.40 -8.94 -4.56
C ASN A 20 -25.61 -7.64 -4.59
N LEU A 21 -24.33 -7.69 -4.23
CA LEU A 21 -23.42 -6.54 -4.32
C LEU A 21 -23.30 -6.03 -5.77
N MET A 22 -23.19 -6.93 -6.76
CA MET A 22 -23.18 -6.52 -8.18
C MET A 22 -24.49 -5.86 -8.61
N ARG A 23 -25.62 -6.30 -8.08
CA ARG A 23 -26.94 -5.71 -8.39
C ARG A 23 -27.07 -4.33 -7.78
N GLU A 24 -26.66 -4.18 -6.52
CA GLU A 24 -26.64 -2.90 -5.82
C GLU A 24 -25.71 -1.91 -6.53
N ALA A 25 -24.49 -2.32 -6.85
CA ALA A 25 -23.52 -1.49 -7.58
C ALA A 25 -24.07 -1.00 -8.92
N LYS A 26 -24.75 -1.86 -9.69
CA LYS A 26 -25.43 -1.47 -10.93
C LYS A 26 -26.59 -0.51 -10.68
N GLY A 27 -27.39 -0.74 -9.64
CA GLY A 27 -28.50 0.15 -9.27
C GLY A 27 -28.03 1.55 -8.85
N LEU A 28 -26.80 1.67 -8.37
CA LEU A 28 -26.17 2.92 -7.96
C LEU A 28 -25.22 3.53 -9.01
N ASP A 29 -25.18 2.98 -10.24
CA ASP A 29 -24.28 3.41 -11.32
C ASP A 29 -22.77 3.42 -10.91
N VAL A 30 -22.37 2.48 -10.08
CA VAL A 30 -20.98 2.34 -9.63
C VAL A 30 -20.13 1.75 -10.75
N ASN A 31 -19.00 2.40 -11.06
CA ASN A 31 -18.00 1.85 -11.95
C ASN A 31 -17.22 0.70 -11.27
N VAL A 32 -17.78 -0.51 -11.36
CA VAL A 32 -17.25 -1.73 -10.70
C VAL A 32 -15.80 -2.01 -11.10
N SER A 33 -15.43 -1.82 -12.37
CA SER A 33 -14.06 -2.08 -12.82
C SER A 33 -13.06 -1.15 -12.13
N ARG A 34 -13.40 0.14 -12.01
CA ARG A 34 -12.55 1.10 -11.30
C ARG A 34 -12.50 0.83 -9.80
N ALA A 35 -13.62 0.46 -9.19
CA ALA A 35 -13.66 0.11 -7.77
C ALA A 35 -12.79 -1.13 -7.47
N ALA A 36 -12.86 -2.15 -8.33
CA ALA A 36 -12.02 -3.34 -8.23
C ALA A 36 -10.53 -3.00 -8.38
N GLU A 37 -10.17 -2.17 -9.36
CA GLU A 37 -8.77 -1.73 -9.56
C GLU A 37 -8.21 -1.01 -8.33
N VAL A 38 -8.98 -0.11 -7.72
CA VAL A 38 -8.58 0.59 -6.49
C VAL A 38 -8.41 -0.38 -5.33
N GLY A 39 -9.38 -1.26 -5.09
CA GLY A 39 -9.31 -2.24 -4.01
C GLY A 39 -8.12 -3.20 -4.15
N ILE A 40 -7.84 -3.65 -5.37
CA ILE A 40 -6.67 -4.50 -5.66
C ILE A 40 -5.38 -3.72 -5.40
N ALA A 41 -5.29 -2.47 -5.84
CA ALA A 41 -4.10 -1.64 -5.63
C ALA A 41 -3.81 -1.43 -4.13
N GLU A 42 -4.85 -1.17 -3.33
CA GLU A 42 -4.75 -1.02 -1.88
C GLU A 42 -4.29 -2.31 -1.21
N ALA A 43 -4.90 -3.45 -1.56
CA ALA A 43 -4.52 -4.76 -1.02
C ALA A 43 -3.07 -5.12 -1.36
N VAL A 44 -2.63 -4.87 -2.60
CA VAL A 44 -1.24 -5.09 -3.03
C VAL A 44 -0.27 -4.18 -2.28
N ALA A 45 -0.61 -2.90 -2.09
CA ALA A 45 0.22 -1.97 -1.35
C ALA A 45 0.37 -2.38 0.13
N ALA A 46 -0.73 -2.82 0.75
CA ALA A 46 -0.73 -3.32 2.12
C ALA A 46 0.16 -4.55 2.26
N GLU A 47 0.06 -5.51 1.34
CA GLU A 47 0.86 -6.74 1.39
C GLU A 47 2.34 -6.47 1.14
N LYS A 48 2.68 -5.61 0.17
CA LYS A 48 4.07 -5.16 -0.02
C LYS A 48 4.64 -4.50 1.23
N THR A 49 3.85 -3.66 1.89
CA THR A 49 4.25 -3.02 3.15
C THR A 49 4.48 -4.05 4.24
N ARG A 50 3.59 -5.05 4.35
CA ARG A 50 3.73 -6.16 5.31
C ARG A 50 5.04 -6.92 5.08
N LEU A 51 5.29 -7.35 3.84
CA LEU A 51 6.51 -8.08 3.46
C LEU A 51 7.77 -7.26 3.74
N TRP A 52 7.79 -5.99 3.35
CA TRP A 52 8.92 -5.10 3.61
C TRP A 52 9.23 -4.98 5.11
N LYS A 53 8.20 -4.84 5.96
CA LYS A 53 8.37 -4.80 7.42
C LYS A 53 8.93 -6.10 7.98
N LEU A 54 8.54 -7.26 7.44
CA LEU A 54 9.12 -8.53 7.86
C LEU A 54 10.60 -8.62 7.46
N GLU A 55 10.91 -8.30 6.21
CA GLU A 55 12.28 -8.35 5.67
C GLU A 55 13.24 -7.40 6.41
N ASN A 56 12.75 -6.22 6.81
CA ASN A 56 13.58 -5.18 7.43
C ASN A 56 13.49 -5.16 8.96
N ARG A 57 12.79 -6.11 9.58
CA ARG A 57 12.57 -6.15 11.04
C ARG A 57 13.89 -6.08 11.80
N ALA A 58 14.86 -6.94 11.47
CA ALA A 58 16.15 -6.99 12.16
C ALA A 58 16.93 -5.67 12.04
N THR A 59 16.90 -5.03 10.87
CA THR A 59 17.53 -3.72 10.65
C THR A 59 16.85 -2.63 11.48
N MET A 60 15.51 -2.65 11.55
CA MET A 60 14.75 -1.70 12.36
C MET A 60 15.04 -1.88 13.85
N GLU A 61 15.09 -3.12 14.34
CA GLU A 61 15.45 -3.44 15.73
C GLU A 61 16.87 -2.97 16.05
N ALA A 62 17.85 -3.29 15.19
CA ALA A 62 19.22 -2.84 15.37
C ALA A 62 19.36 -1.31 15.38
N TRP A 63 18.59 -0.61 14.55
CA TRP A 63 18.54 0.85 14.53
C TRP A 63 17.91 1.43 15.80
N ASN A 64 16.79 0.85 16.26
CA ASN A 64 16.14 1.27 17.50
C ASN A 64 17.09 1.10 18.69
N ASP A 65 17.75 -0.06 18.80
CA ASP A 65 18.76 -0.33 19.83
C ASP A 65 19.90 0.69 19.81
N TYR A 66 20.36 1.07 18.61
CA TYR A 66 21.39 2.08 18.45
C TYR A 66 20.92 3.45 18.95
N VAL A 67 19.71 3.88 18.58
CA VAL A 67 19.14 5.17 19.02
C VAL A 67 18.89 5.18 20.52
N GLU A 68 18.40 4.09 21.11
CA GLU A 68 18.22 3.99 22.57
C GLU A 68 19.54 4.13 23.33
N LYS A 69 20.62 3.55 22.79
CA LYS A 69 21.95 3.58 23.43
C LYS A 69 22.71 4.88 23.20
N ASN A 70 22.56 5.51 22.03
CA ASN A 70 23.41 6.62 21.58
C ASN A 70 22.66 7.95 21.44
N GLY A 71 21.33 7.95 21.64
CA GLY A 71 20.48 9.08 21.31
C GLY A 71 20.23 9.21 19.80
N ILE A 72 19.48 10.25 19.41
CA ILE A 72 19.23 10.52 18.00
C ILE A 72 20.48 11.17 17.40
N PRO A 73 21.06 10.62 16.32
CA PRO A 73 22.20 11.24 15.67
C PRO A 73 21.90 12.68 15.24
N LEU A 74 22.84 13.58 15.53
CA LEU A 74 22.80 15.00 15.17
C LEU A 74 21.61 15.77 15.79
N GLU A 75 21.00 15.24 16.85
CA GLU A 75 19.89 15.91 17.56
C GLU A 75 20.27 17.32 18.04
N GLU A 76 21.53 17.54 18.39
CA GLU A 76 22.07 18.84 18.83
C GLU A 76 22.07 19.94 17.76
N TYR A 77 21.99 19.60 16.46
CA TYR A 77 22.02 20.58 15.35
C TYR A 77 20.64 20.92 14.79
N ARG A 78 19.59 20.53 15.52
CA ARG A 78 18.20 20.57 15.06
C ARG A 78 17.60 21.96 15.28
N GLN A 79 17.23 22.66 14.20
CA GLN A 79 16.90 24.10 14.21
C GLN A 79 15.41 24.45 14.38
N PHE A 80 14.60 23.59 14.99
CA PHE A 80 13.15 23.89 15.14
C PHE A 80 12.83 24.75 16.37
#